data_AF-A0A7C5BNU6-F1
#
_entry.id   AF-A0A7C5BNU6-F1
#
_cell.length_a   1.000
_cell.length_b   1.000
_cell.length_c   1.000
_cell.angle_alpha   90.00
_cell.angle_beta   90.00
_cell.angle_gamma   90.00
#
_symmetry.space_group_name_H-M   'P 1'
#
loop_
_entity.id
_entity.type
_entity.pdbx_description
1 polymer ?
#
loop_
_entity_poly.entity_id
_entity_poly.type
_entity_poly.pdbx_seq_one_letter_code
_entity_poly.pdbx_strand_id
1 'polypeptide(L)'
;MSPQVKLKTKLLFCIPFFFFVLITTTPSPLLAKDKLRVIFLETQQLEVSLPLHHWNNSDYVPLRQLADLLKCRTYYNSFARKIVLYMGNHRIKITALNPFVVVDELIFQLPVNTNYDDSGIWVPIPSFLELIENYYSGHFEYNPEQETLFIHREGINISQIIVEEKINGTLIRIQTLRKFELPNVATRLSHRWLYVDIYGGRLDTTQVRSNQRIGIVKKIVPLQLEEMTQLSFQLAQDIEKSAISVTNTDHEILVSLRTRHSV
;
A
#
# COMPACT_ATOMS: atom_id res chain seq x y z
N MET A 1 -6.56 29.66 103.62
CA MET A 1 -7.38 28.60 102.99
C MET A 1 -7.22 28.71 101.48
N SER A 2 -6.99 27.56 100.81
CA SER A 2 -6.84 27.30 99.36
C SER A 2 -7.46 28.35 98.40
N PRO A 3 -6.90 28.60 97.19
CA PRO A 3 -6.93 27.57 96.16
C PRO A 3 -5.62 27.34 95.37
N GLN A 4 -5.44 26.05 95.09
CA GLN A 4 -4.58 25.36 94.13
C GLN A 4 -4.42 26.08 92.77
N VAL A 5 -3.18 26.37 92.38
CA VAL A 5 -2.79 26.78 91.02
C VAL A 5 -2.52 25.53 90.19
N LYS A 6 -3.40 25.24 89.23
CA LYS A 6 -3.25 24.16 88.24
C LYS A 6 -2.13 24.50 87.25
N LEU A 7 -1.06 23.71 87.26
CA LEU A 7 -0.01 23.69 86.25
C LEU A 7 -0.55 22.98 85.00
N LYS A 8 -0.76 23.70 83.90
CA LYS A 8 -1.12 23.12 82.59
C LYS A 8 0.14 22.68 81.86
N THR A 9 0.42 21.37 81.87
CA THR A 9 1.41 20.73 80.98
C THR A 9 0.87 20.72 79.55
N LYS A 10 1.49 21.49 78.64
CA LYS A 10 1.25 21.38 77.20
C LYS A 10 2.00 20.16 76.68
N LEU A 11 1.27 19.07 76.41
CA LEU A 11 1.77 17.91 75.68
C LEU A 11 1.77 18.27 74.18
N LEU A 12 2.95 18.44 73.60
CA LEU A 12 3.14 18.67 72.16
C LEU A 12 2.94 17.32 71.46
N PHE A 13 1.77 17.11 70.83
CA PHE A 13 1.50 15.93 70.01
C PHE A 13 1.98 16.21 68.59
N CYS A 14 3.11 15.62 68.20
CA CYS A 14 3.57 15.60 66.82
C CYS A 14 2.64 14.69 66.00
N ILE A 15 1.82 15.29 65.14
CA ILE A 15 1.04 14.55 64.14
C ILE A 15 2.00 14.17 63.00
N PRO A 16 2.18 12.90 62.65
CA PRO A 16 2.91 12.57 61.43
C PRO A 16 1.99 12.89 60.25
N PHE A 17 2.35 13.93 59.49
CA PHE A 17 1.70 14.27 58.23
C PHE A 17 2.09 13.23 57.19
N PHE A 18 1.35 12.12 57.13
CA PHE A 18 1.53 11.11 56.10
C PHE A 18 0.95 11.69 54.81
N PHE A 19 1.82 12.23 53.94
CA PHE A 19 1.48 12.66 52.60
C PHE A 19 1.13 11.40 51.78
N PHE A 20 -0.14 11.01 51.80
CA PHE A 20 -0.64 9.95 50.91
C PHE A 20 -0.70 10.56 49.51
N VAL A 21 0.39 10.41 48.73
CA VAL A 21 0.38 10.72 47.31
C VAL A 21 -0.58 9.73 46.66
N LEU A 22 -1.81 10.19 46.41
CA LEU A 22 -2.78 9.47 45.61
C LEU A 22 -2.24 9.51 44.17
N ILE A 23 -1.49 8.47 43.79
CA ILE A 23 -1.10 8.25 42.41
C ILE A 23 -2.40 7.93 41.68
N THR A 24 -3.01 8.96 41.10
CA THR A 24 -4.10 8.80 40.13
C THR A 24 -3.44 8.26 38.88
N THR A 25 -3.31 6.93 38.79
CA THR A 25 -3.05 6.28 37.51
C THR A 25 -4.27 6.59 36.64
N THR A 26 -4.16 7.58 35.76
CA THR A 26 -5.15 7.72 34.69
C THR A 26 -5.12 6.40 33.94
N PRO A 27 -6.21 5.62 33.91
CA PRO A 27 -6.23 4.44 33.06
C PRO A 27 -5.94 4.94 31.65
N SER A 28 -4.79 4.56 31.10
CA SER A 28 -4.60 4.61 29.67
C SER A 28 -5.81 3.91 29.05
N PRO A 29 -6.43 4.45 28.00
CA PRO A 29 -7.52 3.76 27.35
C PRO A 29 -6.97 2.40 26.93
N LEU A 30 -7.51 1.35 27.56
CA LEU A 30 -7.20 -0.02 27.22
C LEU A 30 -7.57 -0.15 25.74
N LEU A 31 -6.57 -0.18 24.87
CA LEU A 31 -6.73 -0.50 23.46
C LEU A 31 -7.57 -1.78 23.40
N ALA A 32 -8.63 -1.76 22.61
CA ALA A 32 -9.45 -2.95 22.42
C ALA A 32 -8.55 -4.05 21.84
N LYS A 33 -8.19 -5.02 22.68
CA LYS A 33 -7.14 -6.06 22.48
C LYS A 33 -7.37 -7.02 21.29
N ASP A 34 -8.42 -6.79 20.52
CA ASP A 34 -8.90 -7.63 19.43
C ASP A 34 -8.97 -6.84 18.10
N LYS A 35 -8.24 -5.72 18.00
CA LYS A 35 -8.21 -4.88 16.80
C LYS A 35 -6.81 -4.44 16.43
N LEU A 36 -6.44 -4.70 15.18
CA LEU A 36 -5.26 -4.16 14.54
C LEU A 36 -5.60 -2.77 14.00
N ARG A 37 -4.88 -1.76 14.47
CA ARG A 37 -4.93 -0.41 13.90
C ARG A 37 -4.18 -0.40 12.57
N VAL A 38 -4.77 0.19 11.54
CA VAL A 38 -4.17 0.32 10.21
C VAL A 38 -4.07 1.79 9.83
N ILE A 39 -2.85 2.24 9.52
CA ILE A 39 -2.54 3.63 9.19
C ILE A 39 -1.98 3.70 7.77
N PHE A 40 -2.65 4.47 6.90
CA PHE A 40 -2.14 4.82 5.57
C PHE A 40 -1.32 6.10 5.64
N LEU A 41 -0.01 6.01 5.43
CA LEU A 41 0.91 7.12 5.70
C LEU A 41 0.83 8.25 4.66
N GLU A 42 0.36 7.99 3.44
CA GLU A 42 0.18 9.04 2.41
C GLU A 42 -0.94 10.02 2.76
N THR A 43 -1.93 9.58 3.55
CA THR A 43 -3.11 10.37 3.83
C THR A 43 -3.18 10.88 5.27
N GLN A 44 -2.38 10.33 6.20
CA GLN A 44 -2.40 10.63 7.66
C GLN A 44 -3.81 10.71 8.30
N GLN A 45 -4.88 10.29 7.61
CA GLN A 45 -6.26 10.62 7.97
C GLN A 45 -7.22 9.41 7.95
N LEU A 46 -6.81 8.27 7.39
CA LEU A 46 -7.62 7.05 7.36
C LEU A 46 -7.06 6.03 8.35
N GLU A 47 -7.38 6.23 9.63
CA GLU A 47 -7.27 5.19 10.64
C GLU A 47 -8.42 4.20 10.43
N VAL A 48 -8.08 2.99 9.97
CA VAL A 48 -9.01 1.87 9.83
C VAL A 48 -8.62 0.82 10.85
N SER A 49 -9.57 0.00 11.30
CA SER A 49 -9.26 -1.15 12.16
C SER A 49 -9.65 -2.45 11.47
N LEU A 50 -8.79 -3.46 11.61
CA LEU A 50 -9.11 -4.85 11.28
C LEU A 50 -9.30 -5.63 12.59
N PRO A 51 -10.16 -6.66 12.63
CA PRO A 51 -10.11 -7.64 13.71
C PRO A 51 -8.72 -8.25 13.81
N LEU A 52 -8.23 -8.39 15.04
CA LEU A 52 -6.98 -9.04 15.36
C LEU A 52 -7.28 -10.24 16.26
N HIS A 53 -6.74 -11.40 15.90
CA HIS A 53 -6.87 -12.59 16.70
C HIS A 53 -5.50 -13.19 17.00
N HIS A 54 -5.27 -13.49 18.28
CA HIS A 54 -4.05 -14.09 18.78
C HIS A 54 -4.18 -15.62 18.83
N TRP A 55 -3.51 -16.36 17.94
CA TRP A 55 -3.48 -17.82 17.94
C TRP A 55 -2.05 -18.36 17.95
N ASN A 56 -1.75 -19.26 18.89
CA ASN A 56 -0.46 -19.97 18.96
C ASN A 56 0.76 -19.03 18.85
N ASN A 57 0.73 -17.90 19.55
CA ASN A 57 1.79 -16.88 19.53
C ASN A 57 2.01 -16.25 18.14
N SER A 58 0.95 -16.14 17.35
CA SER A 58 0.93 -15.43 16.07
C SER A 58 -0.35 -14.61 15.96
N ASP A 59 -0.20 -13.45 15.34
CA ASP A 59 -1.25 -12.50 15.07
C ASP A 59 -1.97 -12.86 13.77
N TYR A 60 -3.29 -12.80 13.76
CA TYR A 60 -4.10 -13.11 12.58
C TYR A 60 -5.10 -12.00 12.28
N VAL A 61 -5.30 -11.76 10.98
CA VAL A 61 -6.34 -10.86 10.48
C VAL A 61 -7.25 -11.56 9.47
N PRO A 62 -8.51 -11.13 9.32
CA PRO A 62 -9.41 -11.68 8.31
C PRO A 62 -8.91 -11.33 6.91
N LEU A 63 -8.62 -12.35 6.10
CA LEU A 63 -8.03 -12.17 4.76
C LEU A 63 -8.94 -11.37 3.82
N ARG A 64 -10.26 -11.54 3.94
CA ARG A 64 -11.21 -10.78 3.11
C ARG A 64 -11.16 -9.29 3.44
N GLN A 65 -11.17 -8.93 4.72
CA GLN A 65 -11.12 -7.53 5.13
C GLN A 65 -9.78 -6.89 4.82
N LEU A 66 -8.68 -7.63 4.99
CA LEU A 66 -7.36 -7.19 4.53
C LEU A 66 -7.36 -6.94 3.01
N ALA A 67 -7.94 -7.85 2.21
CA ALA A 67 -8.03 -7.67 0.76
C ALA A 67 -8.87 -6.44 0.38
N ASP A 68 -10.01 -6.22 1.05
CA ASP A 68 -10.86 -5.04 0.83
C ASP A 68 -10.11 -3.75 1.18
N LEU A 69 -9.36 -3.74 2.29
CA LEU A 69 -8.52 -2.62 2.73
C LEU A 69 -7.40 -2.30 1.73
N LEU A 70 -6.78 -3.34 1.17
CA LEU A 70 -5.80 -3.24 0.09
C LEU A 70 -6.42 -2.99 -1.29
N LYS A 71 -7.76 -2.85 -1.38
CA LYS A 71 -8.53 -2.66 -2.63
C LYS A 71 -8.30 -3.77 -3.66
N CYS A 72 -8.00 -4.98 -3.21
CA CYS A 72 -7.79 -6.15 -4.06
C CYS A 72 -9.14 -6.80 -4.40
N ARG A 73 -9.35 -7.15 -5.68
CA ARG A 73 -10.50 -8.00 -6.05
C ARG A 73 -10.28 -9.39 -5.46
N THR A 74 -11.36 -10.03 -5.00
CA THR A 74 -11.31 -11.41 -4.52
C THR A 74 -12.29 -12.33 -5.25
N TYR A 75 -11.99 -13.62 -5.30
CA TYR A 75 -12.93 -14.69 -5.64
C TYR A 75 -12.86 -15.77 -4.57
N TYR A 76 -14.00 -16.13 -3.98
CA TYR A 76 -14.08 -17.15 -2.95
C TYR A 76 -14.82 -18.38 -3.43
N ASN A 77 -14.20 -19.54 -3.24
CA ASN A 77 -14.82 -20.84 -3.41
C ASN A 77 -15.09 -21.44 -2.03
N SER A 78 -16.36 -21.51 -1.64
CA SER A 78 -16.80 -22.02 -0.34
C SER A 78 -16.58 -23.53 -0.19
N PHE A 79 -16.79 -24.30 -1.25
CA PHE A 79 -16.60 -25.76 -1.23
C PHE A 79 -15.13 -26.12 -0.95
N ALA A 80 -14.21 -25.46 -1.63
CA ALA A 80 -12.76 -25.65 -1.45
C ALA A 80 -12.17 -24.84 -0.29
N ARG A 81 -12.98 -24.00 0.39
CA ARG A 81 -12.54 -22.99 1.38
C ARG A 81 -11.27 -22.26 0.93
N LYS A 82 -11.34 -21.74 -0.30
CA LYS A 82 -10.21 -21.13 -1.00
C LYS A 82 -10.59 -19.75 -1.47
N ILE A 83 -9.70 -18.79 -1.24
CA ILE A 83 -9.82 -17.44 -1.78
C ILE A 83 -8.70 -17.18 -2.79
N VAL A 84 -9.03 -16.46 -3.84
CA VAL A 84 -8.07 -15.92 -4.82
C VAL A 84 -8.08 -14.41 -4.65
N LEU A 85 -6.94 -13.83 -4.27
CA LEU A 85 -6.68 -12.40 -4.29
C LEU A 85 -6.08 -12.06 -5.66
N TYR A 86 -6.64 -11.05 -6.31
CA TYR A 86 -6.09 -10.47 -7.52
C TYR A 86 -5.32 -9.20 -7.14
N MET A 87 -3.99 -9.31 -7.15
CA MET A 87 -3.07 -8.23 -6.81
C MET A 87 -2.29 -7.90 -8.08
N GLY A 88 -2.74 -6.87 -8.77
CA GLY A 88 -2.31 -6.62 -10.15
C GLY A 88 -2.58 -7.75 -11.10
N ASN A 89 -1.55 -8.12 -11.85
CA ASN A 89 -1.63 -9.22 -12.79
C ASN A 89 -1.39 -10.59 -12.12
N HIS A 90 -1.15 -10.61 -10.80
CA HIS A 90 -0.86 -11.80 -10.03
C HIS A 90 -2.12 -12.36 -9.37
N ARG A 91 -2.21 -13.69 -9.37
CA ARG A 91 -3.27 -14.44 -8.69
C ARG A 91 -2.68 -15.14 -7.49
N ILE A 92 -3.03 -14.68 -6.30
CA ILE A 92 -2.58 -15.24 -5.03
C ILE A 92 -3.71 -16.12 -4.49
N LYS A 93 -3.47 -17.43 -4.39
CA LYS A 93 -4.46 -18.42 -3.92
C LYS A 93 -4.12 -18.84 -2.50
N ILE A 94 -5.07 -18.67 -1.60
CA ILE A 94 -4.96 -19.03 -0.18
C ILE A 94 -6.08 -20.01 0.14
N THR A 95 -5.74 -21.10 0.82
CA THR A 95 -6.71 -22.11 1.27
C THR A 95 -6.78 -22.06 2.79
N ALA A 96 -7.96 -22.26 3.36
CA ALA A 96 -8.17 -22.42 4.79
C ALA A 96 -7.32 -23.58 5.36
N LEU A 97 -6.84 -23.43 6.61
CA LEU A 97 -6.14 -24.48 7.36
C LEU A 97 -4.92 -25.04 6.62
N ASN A 98 -4.24 -24.20 5.84
CA ASN A 98 -3.15 -24.61 4.97
C ASN A 98 -2.04 -23.53 4.97
N PRO A 99 -0.76 -23.90 5.15
CA PRO A 99 0.32 -22.92 5.17
C PRO A 99 0.83 -22.56 3.77
N PHE A 100 0.41 -23.26 2.72
CA PHE A 100 0.87 -23.00 1.36
C PHE A 100 0.03 -21.93 0.67
N VAL A 101 0.72 -20.90 0.19
CA VAL A 101 0.15 -19.83 -0.64
C VAL A 101 0.70 -20.00 -2.05
N VAL A 102 -0.18 -19.97 -3.05
CA VAL A 102 0.22 -20.08 -4.46
C VAL A 102 0.13 -18.71 -5.11
N VAL A 103 1.25 -18.15 -5.53
CA VAL A 103 1.28 -16.92 -6.35
C VAL A 103 1.54 -17.32 -7.80
N ASP A 104 0.51 -17.18 -8.63
CA ASP A 104 0.48 -17.70 -10.00
C ASP A 104 0.75 -19.20 -10.08
N GLU A 105 2.01 -19.58 -10.35
CA GLU A 105 2.50 -20.95 -10.45
C GLU A 105 3.54 -21.30 -9.37
N LEU A 106 3.98 -20.30 -8.60
CA LEU A 106 4.96 -20.46 -7.52
C LEU A 106 4.25 -20.78 -6.20
N ILE A 107 4.85 -21.66 -5.40
CA ILE A 107 4.33 -22.09 -4.11
C ILE A 107 5.22 -21.54 -3.00
N PHE A 108 4.61 -20.88 -2.02
CA PHE A 108 5.27 -20.27 -0.88
C PHE A 108 4.77 -20.88 0.44
N GLN A 109 5.74 -21.11 1.33
CA GLN A 109 5.65 -21.54 2.72
C GLN A 109 5.26 -20.44 3.73
N LEU A 110 4.07 -20.42 4.34
CA LEU A 110 3.88 -19.70 5.62
C LEU A 110 4.46 -20.51 6.80
N PRO A 111 4.99 -19.85 7.84
CA PRO A 111 5.54 -20.54 9.02
C PRO A 111 4.46 -21.26 9.85
N VAL A 112 3.21 -20.80 9.75
CA VAL A 112 2.03 -21.35 10.42
C VAL A 112 0.87 -21.46 9.43
N ASN A 113 -0.10 -22.32 9.75
CA ASN A 113 -1.29 -22.50 8.91
C ASN A 113 -2.15 -21.24 8.91
N THR A 114 -2.85 -20.99 7.80
CA THR A 114 -4.03 -20.12 7.85
C THR A 114 -5.10 -20.70 8.77
N ASN A 115 -5.96 -19.85 9.32
CA ASN A 115 -7.09 -20.27 10.14
C ASN A 115 -8.42 -20.04 9.42
N TYR A 116 -9.50 -20.61 9.97
CA TYR A 116 -10.82 -20.51 9.37
C TYR A 116 -11.92 -20.54 10.44
N ASP A 117 -12.82 -19.57 10.36
CA ASP A 117 -14.02 -19.48 11.20
C ASP A 117 -15.23 -19.03 10.36
N ASP A 118 -16.30 -18.62 11.04
CA ASP A 118 -17.54 -18.15 10.40
C ASP A 118 -17.35 -16.86 9.57
N SER A 119 -16.29 -16.09 9.84
CA SER A 119 -15.93 -14.89 9.06
C SER A 119 -15.06 -15.21 7.82
N GLY A 120 -14.59 -16.46 7.71
CA GLY A 120 -13.83 -16.97 6.58
C GLY A 120 -12.38 -17.28 6.92
N ILE A 121 -11.47 -17.03 5.98
CA ILE A 121 -10.04 -17.34 6.12
C ILE A 121 -9.33 -16.22 6.88
N TRP A 122 -8.50 -16.61 7.83
CA TRP A 122 -7.57 -15.74 8.56
C TRP A 122 -6.14 -16.06 8.17
N VAL A 123 -5.32 -15.02 8.04
CA VAL A 123 -3.90 -15.14 7.65
C VAL A 123 -2.98 -14.64 8.76
N PRO A 124 -1.82 -15.30 8.97
CA PRO A 124 -0.86 -14.89 9.98
C PRO A 124 -0.06 -13.66 9.53
N ILE A 125 -0.02 -12.61 10.35
CA ILE A 125 0.87 -11.46 10.20
C ILE A 125 2.04 -11.58 11.21
N PRO A 126 3.25 -11.08 10.89
CA PRO A 126 3.63 -10.34 9.68
C PRO A 126 3.90 -11.23 8.45
N SER A 127 4.09 -12.54 8.61
CA SER A 127 4.57 -13.43 7.55
C SER A 127 3.77 -13.38 6.23
N PHE A 128 2.45 -13.22 6.29
CA PHE A 128 1.64 -13.07 5.09
C PHE A 128 1.88 -11.74 4.37
N LEU A 129 2.16 -10.66 5.10
CA LEU A 129 2.47 -9.34 4.53
C LEU A 129 3.80 -9.37 3.78
N GLU A 130 4.84 -9.95 4.40
CA GLU A 130 6.16 -10.13 3.77
C GLU A 130 6.05 -10.92 2.45
N LEU A 131 5.19 -11.94 2.41
CA LEU A 131 4.96 -12.75 1.22
C LEU A 131 4.33 -11.95 0.08
N ILE A 132 3.33 -11.13 0.38
CA ILE A 132 2.57 -10.38 -0.64
C ILE A 132 3.22 -9.05 -1.01
N GLU A 133 4.19 -8.57 -0.24
CA GLU A 133 4.84 -7.27 -0.40
C GLU A 133 5.41 -7.07 -1.82
N ASN A 134 6.11 -8.08 -2.35
CA ASN A 134 6.69 -8.03 -3.72
C ASN A 134 5.64 -7.88 -4.84
N TYR A 135 4.36 -8.11 -4.53
CA TYR A 135 3.26 -8.02 -5.49
C TYR A 135 2.39 -6.78 -5.24
N TYR A 136 2.60 -6.08 -4.12
CA TYR A 136 1.87 -4.88 -3.75
C TYR A 136 2.66 -3.62 -4.14
N SER A 137 1.97 -2.57 -4.56
CA SER A 137 2.59 -1.27 -4.92
C SER A 137 2.79 -0.40 -3.68
N GLY A 138 3.52 -0.93 -2.70
CA GLY A 138 3.73 -0.31 -1.41
C GLY A 138 4.55 -1.18 -0.46
N HIS A 139 4.81 -0.64 0.74
CA HIS A 139 5.53 -1.32 1.82
C HIS A 139 4.61 -1.50 3.03
N PHE A 140 4.82 -2.58 3.79
CA PHE A 140 4.13 -2.87 5.04
C PHE A 140 5.08 -2.83 6.22
N GLU A 141 4.75 -2.05 7.25
CA GLU A 141 5.47 -2.06 8.53
C GLU A 141 4.51 -2.46 9.64
N TYR A 142 4.76 -3.60 10.29
CA TYR A 142 3.92 -4.10 11.39
C TYR A 142 4.63 -3.94 12.74
N ASN A 143 3.98 -3.24 13.66
CA ASN A 143 4.40 -3.10 15.05
C ASN A 143 3.51 -3.97 15.95
N PRO A 144 4.01 -5.13 16.45
CA PRO A 144 3.23 -6.02 17.30
C PRO A 144 2.98 -5.44 18.70
N GLU A 145 3.90 -4.65 19.27
CA GLU A 145 3.71 -4.04 20.60
C GLU A 145 2.58 -3.01 20.62
N GLN A 146 2.39 -2.32 19.48
CA GLN A 146 1.34 -1.32 19.30
C GLN A 146 0.12 -1.84 18.55
N GLU A 147 0.10 -3.13 18.18
CA GLU A 147 -0.92 -3.74 17.31
C GLU A 147 -1.27 -2.82 16.11
N THR A 148 -0.23 -2.30 15.45
CA THR A 148 -0.38 -1.30 14.39
C THR A 148 0.30 -1.76 13.11
N LEU A 149 -0.44 -1.72 12.02
CA LEU A 149 0.04 -1.92 10.67
C LEU A 149 0.10 -0.56 9.95
N PHE A 150 1.31 -0.14 9.59
CA PHE A 150 1.53 0.97 8.70
C PHE A 150 1.57 0.45 7.26
N ILE A 151 0.80 1.11 6.40
CA ILE A 151 0.78 0.83 4.97
C ILE A 151 1.32 2.06 4.27
N HIS A 152 2.45 1.88 3.62
CA HIS A 152 3.05 2.86 2.75
C HIS A 152 2.60 2.52 1.33
N ARG A 153 1.54 3.13 0.83
CA ARG A 153 1.31 3.11 -0.62
C ARG A 153 2.34 4.03 -1.25
N GLU A 154 3.02 3.55 -2.27
CA GLU A 154 3.83 4.47 -3.05
C GLU A 154 2.90 5.54 -3.60
N GLY A 155 3.14 6.81 -3.26
CA GLY A 155 2.25 7.92 -3.57
C GLY A 155 2.02 8.03 -5.07
N ILE A 156 0.96 7.37 -5.55
CA ILE A 156 0.60 7.32 -6.96
C ILE A 156 0.52 8.74 -7.44
N ASN A 157 1.33 9.08 -8.42
CA ASN A 157 1.41 10.42 -8.98
C ASN A 157 1.31 10.40 -10.50
N ILE A 158 1.14 9.22 -11.10
CA ILE A 158 0.69 8.98 -12.46
C ILE A 158 -0.67 8.28 -12.37
N SER A 159 -1.72 8.94 -12.85
CA SER A 159 -3.09 8.45 -12.70
C SER A 159 -3.59 7.65 -13.91
N GLN A 160 -3.18 8.03 -15.12
CA GLN A 160 -3.71 7.44 -16.34
C GLN A 160 -2.75 7.58 -17.52
N ILE A 161 -2.81 6.62 -18.44
CA ILE A 161 -2.11 6.67 -19.73
C ILE A 161 -3.17 6.60 -20.84
N ILE A 162 -3.20 7.62 -21.69
CA ILE A 162 -4.12 7.75 -22.81
C ILE A 162 -3.31 7.81 -24.09
N VAL A 163 -3.69 7.03 -25.08
CA VAL A 163 -3.11 7.09 -26.42
C VAL A 163 -4.18 7.60 -27.37
N GLU A 164 -3.85 8.63 -28.14
CA GLU A 164 -4.73 9.27 -29.12
C GLU A 164 -4.06 9.28 -30.50
N GLU A 165 -4.78 8.83 -31.53
CA GLU A 165 -4.35 9.02 -32.91
C GLU A 165 -4.68 10.45 -33.37
N LYS A 166 -3.71 11.11 -33.99
CA LYS A 166 -3.82 12.47 -34.55
C LYS A 166 -3.50 12.43 -36.04
N ILE A 167 -3.87 13.48 -36.76
CA ILE A 167 -3.69 13.58 -38.22
C ILE A 167 -2.22 13.36 -38.64
N ASN A 168 -1.27 13.85 -37.84
CA ASN A 168 0.17 13.83 -38.09
C ASN A 168 0.94 12.74 -37.31
N GLY A 169 0.25 11.91 -36.51
CA GLY A 169 0.95 10.98 -35.65
C GLY A 169 0.13 10.39 -34.51
N THR A 170 0.79 10.07 -33.41
CA THR A 170 0.17 9.55 -32.20
C THR A 170 0.62 10.37 -31.00
N LEU A 171 -0.32 10.75 -30.14
CA LEU A 171 -0.04 11.46 -28.89
C LEU A 171 -0.27 10.49 -27.73
N ILE A 172 0.76 10.32 -26.90
CA ILE A 172 0.66 9.60 -25.64
C ILE A 172 0.57 10.65 -24.54
N ARG A 173 -0.52 10.61 -23.78
CA ARG A 173 -0.82 11.51 -22.66
C ARG A 173 -0.74 10.73 -21.37
N ILE A 174 0.21 11.09 -20.53
CA ILE A 174 0.44 10.49 -19.22
C ILE A 174 -0.05 11.52 -18.20
N GLN A 175 -1.20 11.25 -17.58
CA GLN A 175 -1.79 12.16 -16.59
C GLN A 175 -1.07 11.99 -15.26
N THR A 176 -0.71 13.11 -14.65
CA THR A 176 0.07 13.19 -13.43
C THR A 176 -0.63 14.07 -12.38
N LEU A 177 -0.40 13.76 -11.11
CA LEU A 177 -0.94 14.54 -9.98
C LEU A 177 -0.04 15.71 -9.58
N ARG A 178 1.19 15.72 -10.09
CA ARG A 178 2.17 16.81 -9.93
C ARG A 178 2.96 16.99 -11.21
N LYS A 179 3.60 18.15 -11.32
CA LYS A 179 4.59 18.42 -12.36
C LYS A 179 5.83 17.55 -12.17
N PHE A 180 6.34 17.00 -13.27
CA PHE A 180 7.67 16.38 -13.33
C PHE A 180 8.61 17.29 -14.08
N GLU A 181 9.79 17.58 -13.55
CA GLU A 181 10.81 18.32 -14.29
C GLU A 181 11.27 17.51 -15.52
N LEU A 182 11.48 18.17 -16.67
CA LEU A 182 11.86 17.49 -17.91
C LEU A 182 13.11 16.58 -17.78
N PRO A 183 14.16 16.93 -17.01
CA PRO A 183 15.28 16.02 -16.76
C PRO A 183 14.89 14.68 -16.11
N ASN A 184 13.75 14.64 -15.42
CA ASN A 184 13.20 13.42 -14.80
C ASN A 184 12.33 12.61 -15.76
N VAL A 185 12.17 13.05 -17.01
CA VAL A 185 11.39 12.35 -18.04
C VAL A 185 12.31 12.05 -19.22
N ALA A 186 12.79 10.81 -19.31
CA ALA A 186 13.65 10.37 -20.40
C ALA A 186 12.88 9.52 -21.41
N THR A 187 13.25 9.64 -22.69
CA THR A 187 12.75 8.75 -23.74
C THR A 187 13.89 8.00 -24.41
N ARG A 188 13.64 6.71 -24.68
CA ARG A 188 14.58 5.85 -25.38
C ARG A 188 13.85 5.03 -26.43
N LEU A 189 14.47 4.90 -27.60
CA LEU A 189 14.00 4.01 -28.66
C LEU A 189 14.93 2.80 -28.79
N SER A 190 14.35 1.63 -28.99
CA SER A 190 15.08 0.46 -29.46
C SER A 190 14.16 -0.36 -30.35
N HIS A 191 14.46 -0.38 -31.65
CA HIS A 191 13.59 -0.96 -32.67
C HIS A 191 12.16 -0.37 -32.52
N ARG A 192 11.15 -1.23 -32.47
CA ARG A 192 9.74 -0.88 -32.28
C ARG A 192 9.33 -0.74 -30.82
N TRP A 193 10.25 -0.37 -29.94
CA TRP A 193 9.93 -0.07 -28.54
C TRP A 193 10.32 1.36 -28.21
N LEU A 194 9.35 2.11 -27.72
CA LEU A 194 9.55 3.38 -27.07
C LEU A 194 9.45 3.17 -25.56
N TYR A 195 10.49 3.59 -24.85
CA TYR A 195 10.53 3.63 -23.40
C TYR A 195 10.40 5.07 -22.95
N VAL A 196 9.52 5.30 -21.98
CA VAL A 196 9.38 6.57 -21.26
C VAL A 196 9.68 6.29 -19.80
N ASP A 197 10.83 6.78 -19.32
CA ASP A 197 11.29 6.61 -17.95
C ASP A 197 10.97 7.90 -17.18
N ILE A 198 10.18 7.78 -16.11
CA ILE A 198 9.74 8.90 -15.27
C ILE A 198 10.31 8.72 -13.87
N TYR A 199 11.39 9.44 -13.58
CA TYR A 199 12.04 9.42 -12.27
C TYR A 199 11.14 10.06 -11.20
N GLY A 200 11.00 9.39 -10.06
CA GLY A 200 10.01 9.69 -9.02
C GLY A 200 8.56 9.43 -9.45
N GLY A 201 8.34 8.82 -10.62
CA GLY A 201 7.05 8.38 -11.10
C GLY A 201 6.56 7.17 -10.32
N ARG A 202 5.28 7.21 -9.93
CA ARG A 202 4.58 6.13 -9.23
C ARG A 202 3.23 5.90 -9.89
N LEU A 203 3.04 4.69 -10.39
CA LEU A 203 1.85 4.27 -11.12
C LEU A 203 1.31 2.96 -10.55
N ASP A 204 0.00 2.89 -10.36
CA ASP A 204 -0.69 1.62 -10.18
C ASP A 204 -0.68 0.86 -11.51
N THR A 205 0.29 -0.05 -11.67
CA THR A 205 0.46 -0.84 -12.89
C THR A 205 -0.76 -1.72 -13.22
N THR A 206 -1.59 -1.99 -12.22
CA THR A 206 -2.77 -2.87 -12.32
C THR A 206 -3.91 -2.22 -13.10
N GLN A 207 -3.93 -0.89 -13.19
CA GLN A 207 -4.96 -0.12 -13.88
C GLN A 207 -4.65 0.11 -15.36
N VAL A 208 -3.45 -0.25 -15.83
CA VAL A 208 -3.02 0.03 -17.21
C VAL A 208 -3.55 -1.02 -18.17
N ARG A 209 -4.28 -0.57 -19.19
CA ARG A 209 -4.80 -1.43 -20.25
C ARG A 209 -3.72 -1.82 -21.25
N SER A 210 -3.01 -2.93 -21.00
CA SER A 210 -1.83 -3.30 -21.78
C SER A 210 -2.04 -3.59 -23.27
N ASN A 211 -3.24 -4.01 -23.71
CA ASN A 211 -3.49 -4.46 -25.09
C ASN A 211 -4.27 -3.46 -25.96
N GLN A 212 -4.17 -2.17 -25.66
CA GLN A 212 -4.86 -1.13 -26.41
C GLN A 212 -4.09 -0.79 -27.70
N ARG A 213 -4.66 -1.13 -28.87
CA ARG A 213 -4.12 -0.75 -30.19
C ARG A 213 -4.73 0.58 -30.63
N ILE A 214 -3.96 1.66 -30.54
CA ILE A 214 -4.38 2.99 -31.01
C ILE A 214 -3.22 3.66 -31.74
N GLY A 215 -3.49 4.16 -32.95
CA GLY A 215 -2.46 4.70 -33.83
C GLY A 215 -1.34 3.68 -34.04
N ILE A 216 -0.09 4.11 -33.83
CA ILE A 216 1.06 3.21 -33.95
C ILE A 216 1.34 2.37 -32.70
N VAL A 217 0.69 2.64 -31.56
CA VAL A 217 0.93 1.89 -30.32
C VAL A 217 0.11 0.61 -30.33
N LYS A 218 0.78 -0.54 -30.21
CA LYS A 218 0.17 -1.88 -30.19
C LYS A 218 -0.01 -2.45 -28.79
N LYS A 219 0.89 -2.10 -27.88
CA LYS A 219 0.95 -2.64 -26.52
C LYS A 219 1.58 -1.63 -25.58
N ILE A 220 1.09 -1.58 -24.34
CA ILE A 220 1.66 -0.79 -23.23
C ILE A 220 2.07 -1.76 -22.13
N VAL A 221 3.32 -1.70 -21.69
CA VAL A 221 3.85 -2.50 -20.59
C VAL A 221 4.40 -1.53 -19.54
N PRO A 222 3.66 -1.30 -18.45
CA PRO A 222 4.18 -0.53 -17.32
C PRO A 222 5.11 -1.41 -16.47
N LEU A 223 6.15 -0.80 -15.94
CA LEU A 223 7.03 -1.40 -14.94
C LEU A 223 7.27 -0.36 -13.84
N GLN A 224 6.85 -0.66 -12.62
CA GLN A 224 7.18 0.14 -11.45
C GLN A 224 8.50 -0.36 -10.87
N LEU A 225 9.46 0.55 -10.72
CA LEU A 225 10.75 0.33 -10.04
C LEU A 225 10.80 1.19 -8.78
N GLU A 226 11.83 0.97 -7.95
CA GLU A 226 11.98 1.66 -6.67
C GLU A 226 12.04 3.18 -6.79
N GLU A 227 12.71 3.74 -7.81
CA GLU A 227 12.85 5.19 -7.95
C GLU A 227 12.16 5.76 -9.20
N MET A 228 11.54 4.92 -10.04
CA MET A 228 10.94 5.38 -11.29
C MET A 228 9.83 4.48 -11.81
N THR A 229 8.97 5.02 -12.67
CA THR A 229 8.08 4.24 -13.53
C THR A 229 8.64 4.20 -14.95
N GLN A 230 8.78 3.02 -15.52
CA GLN A 230 9.06 2.84 -16.95
C GLN A 230 7.78 2.46 -17.68
N LEU A 231 7.43 3.22 -18.72
CA LEU A 231 6.33 2.93 -19.61
C LEU A 231 6.88 2.49 -20.97
N SER A 232 6.68 1.21 -21.31
CA SER A 232 7.14 0.64 -22.56
C SER A 232 5.99 0.53 -23.56
N PHE A 233 6.14 1.18 -24.71
CA PHE A 233 5.17 1.21 -25.80
C PHE A 233 5.70 0.42 -26.99
N GLN A 234 5.02 -0.68 -27.33
CA GLN A 234 5.34 -1.42 -28.55
C GLN A 234 4.72 -0.70 -29.75
N LEU A 235 5.54 -0.35 -30.73
CA LEU A 235 5.14 0.37 -31.92
C LEU A 235 4.84 -0.58 -33.09
N ALA A 236 3.98 -0.15 -34.00
CA ALA A 236 3.60 -0.91 -35.17
C ALA A 236 4.73 -0.99 -36.21
N GLN A 237 5.51 0.08 -36.29
CA GLN A 237 6.61 0.33 -37.21
C GLN A 237 7.74 1.05 -36.47
N ASP A 238 8.94 1.06 -37.05
CA ASP A 238 10.05 1.87 -36.54
C ASP A 238 9.81 3.36 -36.79
N ILE A 239 10.35 4.20 -35.90
CA ILE A 239 10.32 5.66 -36.00
C ILE A 239 11.70 6.21 -35.67
N GLU A 240 12.01 7.40 -36.18
CA GLU A 240 13.25 8.10 -35.84
C GLU A 240 13.16 8.76 -34.46
N LYS A 241 14.30 8.90 -33.78
CA LYS A 241 14.37 9.62 -32.50
C LYS A 241 13.98 11.10 -32.62
N SER A 242 14.26 11.71 -33.78
CA SER A 242 13.85 13.08 -34.15
C SER A 242 12.33 13.26 -34.21
N ALA A 243 11.57 12.17 -34.37
CA ALA A 243 10.12 12.19 -34.46
C ALA A 243 9.43 12.18 -33.09
N ILE A 244 10.19 12.11 -31.99
CA ILE A 244 9.70 12.15 -30.62
C ILE A 244 9.87 13.56 -30.07
N SER A 245 8.79 14.13 -29.55
CA SER A 245 8.87 15.29 -28.67
C SER A 245 8.20 15.01 -27.34
N VAL A 246 8.80 15.51 -26.27
CA VAL A 246 8.28 15.44 -24.91
C VAL A 246 8.03 16.85 -24.41
N THR A 247 6.81 17.08 -23.94
CA THR A 247 6.44 18.30 -23.23
C THR A 247 5.72 17.91 -21.96
N ASN A 248 5.80 18.72 -20.93
CA ASN A 248 5.11 18.51 -19.66
C ASN A 248 4.34 19.77 -19.27
N THR A 249 3.25 19.56 -18.56
CA THR A 249 2.48 20.59 -17.85
C THR A 249 2.43 20.22 -16.37
N ASP A 250 1.67 20.95 -15.58
CA ASP A 250 1.53 20.67 -14.15
C ASP A 250 0.80 19.35 -13.86
N HIS A 251 0.05 18.83 -14.85
CA HIS A 251 -0.80 17.63 -14.70
C HIS A 251 -0.61 16.58 -15.79
N GLU A 252 0.25 16.80 -16.77
CA GLU A 252 0.42 15.86 -17.88
C GLU A 252 1.86 15.83 -18.40
N ILE A 253 2.31 14.65 -18.81
CA ILE A 253 3.45 14.46 -19.71
C ILE A 253 2.89 14.05 -21.07
N LEU A 254 3.29 14.78 -22.10
CA LEU A 254 2.87 14.59 -23.48
C LEU A 254 4.05 14.07 -24.29
N VAL A 255 3.93 12.86 -24.82
CA VAL A 255 4.90 12.27 -25.73
C VAL A 255 4.28 12.17 -27.11
N SER A 256 4.74 13.03 -28.02
CA SER A 256 4.25 13.06 -29.41
C SER A 256 5.15 12.23 -30.30
N LEU A 257 4.54 11.36 -31.11
CA LEU A 257 5.20 10.53 -32.11
C LEU A 257 4.74 10.95 -33.49
N ARG A 258 5.63 11.57 -34.27
CA ARG A 258 5.33 11.95 -35.66
C ARG A 258 5.55 10.75 -36.57
N THR A 259 4.54 10.38 -37.36
CA THR A 259 4.60 9.17 -38.22
C THR A 259 4.25 9.44 -39.68
N ARG A 260 3.76 10.65 -39.98
CA ARG A 260 3.52 11.12 -41.34
C ARG A 260 4.40 12.35 -41.59
N HIS A 261 5.25 12.27 -42.61
CA HIS A 261 5.92 13.45 -43.14
C HIS A 261 4.83 14.38 -43.69
N SER A 262 4.96 15.69 -43.42
CA SER A 262 4.21 16.67 -44.19
C SER A 262 4.69 16.52 -45.63
N VAL A 263 3.79 16.16 -46.53
CA VAL A 263 4.00 16.34 -47.96
C VAL A 263 4.04 17.84 -48.24
#